data_AF-A0A0G0HYX5-F1
#
_entry.id   AF-A0A0G0HYX5-F1
#
_cell.length_a   1.000
_cell.length_b   1.000
_cell.length_c   1.000
_cell.angle_alpha   90.00
_cell.angle_beta   90.00
_cell.angle_gamma   90.00
#
_symmetry.space_group_name_H-M   'P 1'
#
loop_
_entity.id
_entity.type
_entity.pdbx_description
1 polymer ?
#
loop_
_entity_poly.entity_id
_entity_poly.type
_entity_poly.pdbx_seq_one_letter_code
_entity_poly.pdbx_strand_id
1 'polypeptide(L)'
;MQHNQFKEEALNRIKIAQGHLDKVRKMLEGDEYCPSIILQNRAVQAALKKVDEVVLHGHLHTCVLKDLHGNKDDNEKMVGEIVELFKKS
;
A
#
# COMPACT_ATOMS: atom_id res chain seq x y z
N MET A 1 -15.30 -12.39 -12.64
CA MET A 1 -13.95 -11.85 -12.92
C MET A 1 -13.73 -10.54 -12.15
N GLN A 2 -13.69 -10.57 -10.81
CA GLN A 2 -13.59 -9.37 -9.96
C GLN A 2 -12.22 -9.23 -9.24
N HIS A 3 -11.22 -10.04 -9.61
CA HIS A 3 -9.87 -10.02 -9.01
C HIS A 3 -8.88 -9.07 -9.69
N ASN A 4 -9.23 -8.44 -10.82
CA ASN A 4 -8.24 -7.72 -11.63
C ASN A 4 -8.17 -6.20 -11.37
N GLN A 5 -9.24 -5.56 -10.90
CA GLN A 5 -9.30 -4.09 -10.86
C GLN A 5 -8.41 -3.45 -9.77
N PHE A 6 -8.45 -3.95 -8.53
CA PHE A 6 -7.61 -3.40 -7.46
C PHE A 6 -6.12 -3.72 -7.68
N LYS A 7 -5.81 -4.86 -8.31
CA LYS A 7 -4.43 -5.24 -8.65
C LYS A 7 -3.83 -4.29 -9.68
N GLU A 8 -4.56 -4.01 -10.76
CA GLU A 8 -4.13 -3.03 -11.77
C GLU A 8 -4.00 -1.62 -11.17
N GLU A 9 -4.93 -1.21 -10.29
CA GLU A 9 -4.83 0.07 -9.60
C GLU A 9 -3.59 0.14 -8.70
N ALA A 10 -3.33 -0.89 -7.88
CA ALA A 10 -2.16 -0.98 -7.03
C ALA A 10 -0.86 -0.94 -7.84
N LEU A 11 -0.80 -1.66 -8.97
CA LEU A 11 0.35 -1.63 -9.88
C LEU A 11 0.58 -0.23 -10.46
N ASN A 12 -0.48 0.49 -10.86
CA ASN A 12 -0.36 1.85 -11.35
C ASN A 12 0.14 2.82 -10.27
N ARG A 13 -0.32 2.66 -9.03
CA ARG A 13 0.16 3.46 -7.89
C ARG A 13 1.61 3.15 -7.53
N ILE A 14 2.03 1.88 -7.61
CA ILE A 14 3.44 1.51 -7.43
C ILE A 14 4.33 2.20 -8.46
N LYS A 15 3.92 2.27 -9.74
CA LYS A 15 4.69 2.99 -10.77
C LYS A 15 4.91 4.46 -10.42
N ILE A 16 3.91 5.10 -9.80
CA ILE A 16 4.03 6.49 -9.31
C ILE A 16 5.06 6.55 -8.18
N ALA A 17 4.96 5.67 -7.18
CA ALA A 17 5.93 5.60 -6.08
C ALA A 17 7.37 5.34 -6.57
N GLN A 18 7.54 4.46 -7.57
CA GLN A 18 8.82 4.21 -8.23
C GLN A 18 9.39 5.47 -8.88
N GLY A 19 8.56 6.28 -9.55
CA GLY A 19 8.99 7.56 -10.10
C GLY A 19 9.48 8.55 -9.04
N HIS A 20 8.78 8.62 -7.89
CA HIS A 20 9.22 9.44 -6.77
C HIS A 20 10.55 8.94 -6.18
N LEU A 21 10.72 7.63 -6.04
CA LEU A 21 11.92 7.01 -5.49
C LEU A 21 13.13 7.18 -6.44
N ASP A 22 12.91 7.01 -7.75
CA ASP A 22 13.93 7.27 -8.77
C ASP A 22 14.40 8.73 -8.74
N LYS A 23 13.48 9.67 -8.51
CA LYS A 23 13.82 11.08 -8.33
C LYS A 23 14.67 11.29 -7.07
N VAL A 24 14.33 10.68 -5.93
CA VAL A 24 15.16 10.76 -4.71
C VAL A 24 16.59 10.29 -4.99
N ARG A 25 16.76 9.17 -5.70
CA ARG A 25 18.08 8.66 -6.10
C ARG A 25 18.86 9.70 -6.92
N LYS A 26 18.25 10.25 -7.96
CA LYS A 26 18.88 11.28 -8.82
C LYS A 26 19.26 12.54 -8.05
N MET A 27 18.41 12.97 -7.12
CA MET A 27 18.70 14.13 -6.26
C MET A 27 19.93 13.88 -5.36
N LEU A 28 20.08 12.65 -4.85
CA LEU A 28 21.28 12.25 -4.08
C LEU A 28 22.53 12.18 -4.96
N GLU A 29 22.43 11.57 -6.15
CA GLU A 29 23.54 11.49 -7.12
C GLU A 29 24.00 12.87 -7.60
N GLY A 30 23.10 13.86 -7.60
CA GLY A 30 23.36 15.23 -7.99
C GLY A 30 23.68 16.19 -6.84
N ASP A 31 23.91 15.69 -5.62
CA ASP A 31 24.19 16.50 -4.42
C ASP A 31 23.16 17.64 -4.17
N GLU A 32 21.87 17.36 -4.42
CA GLU A 32 20.81 18.34 -4.21
C GLU A 32 20.59 18.68 -2.72
N TYR A 33 19.94 19.82 -2.48
CA TYR A 33 19.67 20.34 -1.13
C TYR A 33 18.89 19.33 -0.26
N CYS A 34 19.51 18.93 0.86
CA CYS A 34 18.99 17.84 1.72
C CYS A 34 17.53 18.00 2.16
N PRO A 35 17.02 19.18 2.56
CA PRO A 35 15.60 19.36 2.88
C PRO A 35 14.65 19.04 1.71
N SER A 36 15.04 19.33 0.47
CA SER A 36 14.27 18.97 -0.72
C SER A 36 14.21 17.46 -0.91
N ILE A 37 15.32 16.75 -0.65
CA ILE A 37 15.38 15.29 -0.67
C ILE A 37 14.44 14.70 0.39
N ILE A 38 14.43 15.27 1.60
CA ILE A 38 13.51 14.84 2.67
C ILE A 38 12.05 15.03 2.26
N LEU A 39 11.71 16.17 1.64
CA LEU A 39 10.35 16.41 1.15
C LEU A 39 9.96 15.42 0.05
N GLN A 40 10.86 15.13 -0.88
CA GLN A 40 10.63 14.15 -1.94
C GLN A 40 10.49 12.73 -1.37
N ASN A 41 11.26 12.39 -0.33
CA ASN A 41 11.13 11.10 0.36
C ASN A 41 9.77 10.98 1.09
N ARG A 42 9.26 12.06 1.68
CA ARG A 42 7.89 12.08 2.22
C ARG A 42 6.83 11.85 1.15
N ALA A 43 7.06 12.31 -0.08
CA ALA A 43 6.18 12.01 -1.21
C ALA A 43 6.19 10.50 -1.57
N VAL A 44 7.36 9.84 -1.49
CA VAL A 44 7.45 8.37 -1.63
C VAL A 44 6.61 7.67 -0.56
N GLN A 45 6.77 8.04 0.71
CA GLN A 45 6.01 7.46 1.82
C GLN A 45 4.49 7.65 1.63
N ALA A 46 4.05 8.84 1.23
CA ALA A 46 2.64 9.12 0.94
C ALA A 46 2.11 8.28 -0.22
N ALA A 47 2.90 8.08 -1.28
CA ALA A 47 2.54 7.25 -2.41
C ALA A 47 2.40 5.76 -2.01
N LEU A 48 3.33 5.24 -1.20
CA LEU A 48 3.28 3.88 -0.68
C LEU A 48 2.05 3.66 0.22
N LYS A 49 1.74 4.62 1.10
CA LYS A 49 0.51 4.56 1.92
C LYS A 49 -0.75 4.41 1.07
N LYS A 50 -0.81 5.05 -0.10
CA LYS A 50 -1.93 4.87 -1.04
C LYS A 50 -1.96 3.52 -1.73
N VAL A 51 -0.81 2.87 -1.93
CA VAL A 51 -0.76 1.48 -2.39
C VAL A 51 -1.35 0.56 -1.33
N ASP A 52 -0.93 0.74 -0.06
CA ASP A 52 -1.41 -0.07 1.06
C ASP A 52 -2.93 0.03 1.22
N GLU A 53 -3.49 1.25 1.14
CA GLU A 53 -4.95 1.48 1.18
C GLU A 53 -5.70 0.68 0.10
N VAL A 54 -5.20 0.66 -1.15
CA VAL A 54 -5.83 -0.07 -2.26
C VAL A 54 -5.72 -1.58 -2.09
N VAL A 55 -4.54 -2.06 -1.68
CA VAL A 55 -4.31 -3.50 -1.46
C VAL A 55 -5.19 -4.01 -0.34
N LEU A 56 -5.27 -3.26 0.77
CA LEU A 56 -6.13 -3.60 1.90
C LEU A 56 -7.61 -3.61 1.48
N HIS A 57 -8.07 -2.58 0.78
CA HIS A 57 -9.45 -2.53 0.29
C HIS A 57 -9.78 -3.73 -0.59
N GLY A 58 -8.86 -4.12 -1.48
CA GLY A 58 -8.95 -5.34 -2.27
C GLY A 58 -9.09 -6.58 -1.40
N HIS A 59 -8.19 -6.77 -0.42
CA HIS A 59 -8.20 -7.91 0.49
C HIS A 59 -9.50 -8.03 1.29
N LEU A 60 -10.00 -6.92 1.83
CA LEU A 60 -11.28 -6.88 2.55
C LEU A 60 -12.45 -7.33 1.67
N HIS A 61 -12.50 -6.84 0.42
CA HIS A 61 -13.58 -7.21 -0.50
C HIS A 61 -13.49 -8.64 -1.04
N THR A 62 -12.29 -9.18 -1.20
CA THR A 62 -12.12 -10.50 -1.85
C THR A 62 -11.97 -11.65 -0.90
N CYS A 63 -11.31 -11.44 0.23
CA CYS A 63 -11.01 -12.47 1.20
C CYS A 63 -12.03 -12.41 2.33
N VAL A 64 -12.23 -11.24 2.94
CA VAL A 64 -13.11 -11.13 4.13
C VAL A 64 -14.58 -11.23 3.76
N LEU A 65 -15.07 -10.42 2.81
CA LEU A 65 -16.50 -10.41 2.49
C LEU A 65 -17.01 -11.69 1.83
N LYS A 66 -16.13 -12.44 1.16
CA LYS A 66 -16.52 -13.73 0.56
C LYS A 66 -16.60 -14.85 1.59
N ASP A 67 -15.75 -14.80 2.61
CA ASP A 67 -15.68 -15.82 3.67
C ASP A 67 -16.56 -15.48 4.89
N LEU A 68 -17.27 -14.35 4.90
CA LEU A 68 -18.25 -14.00 5.96
C LEU A 68 -19.40 -15.00 6.13
N HIS A 69 -19.56 -15.96 5.20
CA HIS A 69 -20.47 -17.10 5.34
C HIS A 69 -19.87 -18.27 6.17
N GLY A 70 -18.61 -18.17 6.59
CA GLY A 70 -17.91 -19.10 7.46
C GLY A 70 -18.31 -18.98 8.94
N ASN A 71 -17.71 -19.81 9.80
CA ASN A 71 -17.98 -19.78 11.24
C ASN A 71 -17.37 -18.53 11.91
N LYS A 72 -17.83 -18.22 13.13
CA LYS A 72 -17.44 -17.01 13.86
C LYS A 72 -15.94 -16.95 14.18
N ASP A 73 -15.32 -18.08 14.50
CA ASP A 73 -13.89 -18.17 14.87
C ASP A 73 -12.97 -17.83 13.69
N ASP A 74 -13.33 -18.26 12.48
CA ASP A 74 -12.55 -17.97 11.27
C ASP A 74 -12.66 -16.49 10.88
N ASN A 75 -13.83 -15.88 11.06
CA ASN A 75 -14.03 -14.44 10.89
C ASN A 75 -13.21 -13.61 11.92
N GLU A 76 -13.16 -14.03 13.18
CA GLU A 76 -12.38 -13.34 14.23
C GLU A 76 -10.87 -13.40 13.96
N LYS A 77 -10.34 -14.54 13.50
CA LYS A 77 -8.92 -14.65 13.09
C LYS A 77 -8.57 -13.68 11.97
N MET A 78 -9.43 -13.62 10.96
CA MET A 78 -9.22 -12.78 9.78
C MET A 78 -9.20 -11.28 10.13
N VAL A 79 -10.12 -10.86 11.02
CA VAL A 79 -10.10 -9.50 11.59
C VAL A 79 -8.82 -9.26 12.40
N GLY A 80 -8.38 -10.25 13.18
CA GLY A 80 -7.13 -10.19 13.95
C GLY A 80 -5.90 -9.97 13.07
N GLU A 81 -5.79 -10.67 11.94
CA GLU A 81 -4.68 -10.49 10.99
C GLU A 81 -4.62 -9.07 10.43
N ILE A 82 -5.76 -8.47 10.11
CA ILE A 82 -5.83 -7.08 9.64
C ILE A 82 -5.41 -6.11 10.75
N VAL A 83 -5.88 -6.32 11.99
CA VAL A 83 -5.49 -5.48 13.13
C VAL A 83 -3.98 -5.53 13.37
N GLU A 84 -3.36 -6.70 13.27
CA GLU A 84 -1.90 -6.84 13.43
C GLU A 84 -1.10 -6.19 12.30
N LEU A 85 -1.61 -6.18 11.06
CA LEU A 85 -1.01 -5.43 9.95
C LEU A 85 -0.95 -3.92 10.26
N PHE A 86 -2.01 -3.36 10.86
CA PHE A 86 -2.05 -1.93 11.22
C PHE A 86 -1.19 -1.56 12.44
N LYS A 87 -0.93 -2.49 13.37
CA LYS A 87 -0.08 -2.22 14.54
C LYS A 87 1.40 -2.14 14.22
N LYS A 88 1.85 -2.72 13.10
CA LYS A 88 3.26 -2.72 12.67
C LYS A 88 3.66 -1.48 11.86
N SER A 89 2.73 -0.56 11.64
CA SER A 89 2.90 0.68 10.86
C SER A 89 3.31 1.86 11.74
#